data_AF-M0HVG1-F1
#
_entry.id   AF-M0HVG1-F1
#
_cell.length_a   1.000
_cell.length_b   1.000
_cell.length_c   1.000
_cell.angle_alpha   90.00
_cell.angle_beta   90.00
_cell.angle_gamma   90.00
#
_symmetry.space_group_name_H-M   'P 1'
#
loop_
_entity.id
_entity.type
_entity.pdbx_description
1 polymer ?
#
loop_
_entity_poly.entity_id
_entity_poly.type
_entity_poly.pdbx_seq_one_letter_code
_entity_poly.pdbx_strand_id
1 'polypeptide(L)'
;MLLLADEIPSDRGSKIGAVLIDIDEDNLHSFLRDELSRDSGMLDRFLARFGTGPVKSHTEYQNDVDLLFEDHTDNYPVVVDAIDFSQFTDIAEHYRKRGRYRQAAAVYRGLIAGLDDNIHLVDAAYDYYAEVFREGLDAYVDCIAAADLDPHEREEYETFLAERAETGAGPHQEQFRRALSVLLSVADDRANS
;
A
#
# COMPACT_ATOMS: atom_id res chain seq x y z
N MET A 1 21.51 10.71 -17.71
CA MET A 1 20.95 9.40 -18.11
C MET A 1 19.43 9.57 -18.06
N LEU A 2 18.74 9.54 -19.21
CA LEU A 2 17.29 9.74 -19.28
C LEU A 2 16.60 8.39 -19.03
N LEU A 3 15.65 8.34 -18.09
CA LEU A 3 14.70 7.24 -17.92
C LEU A 3 13.71 7.27 -19.09
N LEU A 4 13.72 6.23 -19.90
CA LEU A 4 12.66 5.93 -20.85
C LEU A 4 11.46 5.47 -20.02
N ALA A 5 10.40 6.28 -20.00
CA ALA A 5 9.08 5.80 -19.67
C ALA A 5 8.79 4.60 -20.58
N ASP A 6 8.35 3.50 -19.99
CA ASP A 6 7.95 2.29 -20.69
C ASP A 6 6.65 2.55 -21.46
N GLU A 7 6.74 3.36 -22.52
CA GLU A 7 5.66 3.55 -23.48
C GLU A 7 5.41 2.19 -24.13
N ILE A 8 4.36 1.51 -23.68
CA ILE A 8 3.78 0.36 -24.35
C ILE A 8 3.72 0.68 -25.85
N PRO A 9 4.34 -0.13 -26.73
CA PRO A 9 4.34 0.14 -28.16
C PRO A 9 2.91 0.42 -28.63
N SER A 10 2.71 1.56 -29.29
CA SER A 10 1.40 2.09 -29.69
C SER A 10 0.51 1.10 -30.47
N ASP A 11 1.11 0.03 -31.02
CA ASP A 11 0.42 -1.04 -31.71
C ASP A 11 -0.34 -1.99 -30.75
N ARG A 12 0.15 -2.21 -29.53
CA ARG A 12 -0.43 -3.15 -28.57
C ARG A 12 -1.68 -2.57 -27.91
N GLY A 13 -1.63 -1.32 -27.49
CA GLY A 13 -2.80 -0.62 -26.92
C GLY A 13 -3.95 -0.51 -27.92
N SER A 14 -3.61 -0.20 -29.19
CA SER A 14 -4.61 -0.13 -30.27
C SER A 14 -5.24 -1.48 -30.59
N LYS A 15 -4.46 -2.58 -30.57
CA LYS A 15 -4.97 -3.95 -30.72
C LYS A 15 -5.92 -4.34 -29.59
N ILE A 16 -5.57 -4.01 -28.34
CA ILE A 16 -6.43 -4.26 -27.17
C ILE A 16 -7.75 -3.49 -27.31
N GLY A 17 -7.67 -2.20 -27.66
CA GLY A 17 -8.86 -1.35 -27.85
C GLY A 17 -9.84 -1.90 -28.89
N ALA A 18 -9.32 -2.38 -30.04
CA ALA A 18 -10.16 -2.98 -31.07
C ALA A 18 -10.89 -4.25 -30.57
N VAL A 19 -10.17 -5.14 -29.88
CA VAL A 19 -10.78 -6.35 -29.30
C VAL A 19 -11.85 -6.02 -28.25
N LEU A 20 -11.61 -5.01 -27.41
CA LEU A 20 -12.57 -4.57 -26.39
C LEU A 20 -13.84 -3.94 -26.97
N ILE A 21 -13.76 -3.35 -28.17
CA ILE A 21 -14.94 -2.80 -28.87
C ILE A 21 -15.79 -3.91 -29.48
N ASP A 22 -15.15 -4.97 -29.99
CA ASP A 22 -15.81 -6.04 -30.73
C ASP A 22 -16.35 -7.18 -29.84
N ILE A 23 -15.80 -7.35 -28.62
CA ILE A 23 -16.27 -8.36 -27.67
C ILE A 23 -17.63 -7.96 -27.06
N ASP A 24 -18.53 -8.92 -26.92
CA ASP A 24 -19.77 -8.69 -26.18
C ASP A 24 -19.51 -8.56 -24.67
N GLU A 25 -20.44 -7.87 -24.00
CA GLU A 25 -20.32 -7.53 -22.58
C GLU A 25 -20.25 -8.76 -21.67
N ASP A 26 -21.01 -9.81 -21.97
CA ASP A 26 -21.03 -11.03 -21.14
C ASP A 26 -19.69 -11.77 -21.20
N ASN A 27 -19.11 -11.90 -22.39
CA ASN A 27 -17.78 -12.49 -22.56
C ASN A 27 -16.68 -11.65 -21.90
N LEU A 28 -16.76 -10.32 -21.98
CA LEU A 28 -15.82 -9.43 -21.30
C LEU A 28 -15.93 -9.56 -19.78
N HIS A 29 -17.15 -9.57 -19.24
CA HIS A 29 -17.38 -9.75 -17.81
C HIS A 29 -16.90 -11.12 -17.31
N SER A 30 -17.12 -12.18 -18.09
CA SER A 30 -16.61 -13.51 -17.76
C SER A 30 -15.09 -13.54 -17.74
N PHE A 31 -14.45 -13.00 -18.78
CA PHE A 31 -12.99 -12.93 -18.87
C PHE A 31 -12.39 -12.13 -17.71
N LEU A 32 -12.93 -10.94 -17.42
CA LEU A 32 -12.45 -10.12 -16.31
C LEU A 32 -12.60 -10.81 -14.97
N ARG A 33 -13.74 -11.48 -14.71
CA ARG A 33 -13.93 -12.24 -13.47
C ARG A 33 -12.87 -13.34 -13.33
N ASP A 34 -12.60 -14.05 -14.41
CA ASP A 34 -11.64 -15.13 -14.46
C ASP A 34 -10.21 -14.65 -14.15
N GLU A 35 -9.77 -13.56 -14.80
CA GLU A 35 -8.44 -12.98 -14.58
C GLU A 35 -8.30 -12.38 -13.18
N LEU A 36 -9.31 -11.64 -12.70
CA LEU A 36 -9.34 -11.10 -11.33
C LEU A 36 -9.34 -12.20 -10.26
N SER A 37 -9.82 -13.40 -10.57
CA SER A 37 -9.78 -14.53 -9.63
C SER A 37 -8.41 -15.21 -9.57
N ARG A 38 -7.53 -14.97 -10.55
CA ARG A 38 -6.19 -15.59 -10.66
C ARG A 38 -5.08 -14.66 -10.15
N ASP A 39 -5.31 -13.36 -10.21
CA ASP A 39 -4.33 -12.33 -9.82
C ASP A 39 -4.92 -11.44 -8.72
N SER A 40 -4.51 -11.68 -7.47
CA SER A 40 -4.95 -10.92 -6.30
C SER A 40 -4.53 -9.45 -6.37
N GLY A 41 -3.34 -9.15 -6.91
CA GLY A 41 -2.87 -7.78 -7.07
C GLY A 41 -3.72 -7.01 -8.10
N MET A 42 -4.12 -7.66 -9.19
CA MET A 42 -5.06 -7.09 -10.15
C MET A 42 -6.44 -6.87 -9.53
N LEU A 43 -6.93 -7.82 -8.73
CA LEU A 43 -8.18 -7.67 -7.98
C LEU A 43 -8.13 -6.46 -7.04
N ASP A 44 -7.06 -6.30 -6.27
CA ASP A 44 -6.92 -5.19 -5.33
C ASP A 44 -6.89 -3.83 -6.05
N ARG A 45 -6.15 -3.70 -7.16
CA ARG A 45 -6.18 -2.48 -8.01
C ARG A 45 -7.57 -2.22 -8.58
N PHE A 46 -8.27 -3.26 -9.04
CA PHE A 46 -9.61 -3.15 -9.58
C PHE A 46 -10.61 -2.67 -8.52
N LEU A 47 -10.58 -3.24 -7.33
CA LEU A 47 -11.45 -2.85 -6.21
C LEU A 47 -11.13 -1.45 -5.70
N ALA A 48 -9.85 -1.07 -5.63
CA ALA A 48 -9.44 0.29 -5.27
C ALA A 48 -9.99 1.33 -6.24
N ARG A 49 -10.01 1.00 -7.53
CA ARG A 49 -10.50 1.90 -8.57
C ARG A 49 -12.03 1.94 -8.69
N PHE A 50 -12.69 0.79 -8.66
CA PHE A 50 -14.11 0.68 -9.01
C PHE A 50 -15.00 0.16 -7.88
N GLY A 51 -14.45 -0.59 -6.93
CA GLY A 51 -15.19 -1.23 -5.85
C GLY A 51 -15.82 -0.23 -4.87
N THR A 52 -16.92 -0.63 -4.23
CA THR A 52 -17.60 0.15 -3.19
C THR A 52 -17.71 -0.58 -1.85
N GLY A 53 -17.51 -1.89 -1.83
CA GLY A 53 -17.69 -2.79 -0.69
C GLY A 53 -16.50 -2.83 0.29
N PRO A 54 -16.55 -3.76 1.27
CA PRO A 54 -15.42 -4.03 2.15
C PRO A 54 -14.24 -4.50 1.32
N VAL A 55 -13.05 -4.08 1.74
CA VAL A 55 -11.79 -4.35 1.08
C VAL A 55 -10.85 -5.00 2.07
N LYS A 56 -9.77 -5.55 1.50
CA LYS A 56 -8.66 -6.18 2.20
C LYS A 56 -8.24 -5.37 3.43
N SER A 57 -8.09 -6.06 4.55
CA SER A 57 -7.67 -5.50 5.83
C SER A 57 -6.18 -5.16 5.82
N HIS A 58 -5.73 -4.37 6.80
CA HIS A 58 -4.31 -4.02 6.91
C HIS A 58 -3.42 -5.25 7.15
N THR A 59 -3.90 -6.28 7.85
CA THR A 59 -3.16 -7.53 8.07
C THR A 59 -3.04 -8.35 6.80
N GLU A 60 -4.07 -8.35 5.95
CA GLU A 60 -3.98 -9.00 4.65
C GLU A 60 -3.00 -8.28 3.71
N TYR A 61 -2.94 -6.94 3.73
CA TYR A 61 -1.90 -6.20 2.99
C TYR A 61 -0.49 -6.43 3.57
N GLN A 62 -0.36 -6.54 4.88
CA GLN A 62 0.91 -6.91 5.53
C GLN A 62 1.37 -8.30 5.05
N ASN A 63 0.47 -9.29 5.03
CA ASN A 63 0.79 -10.62 4.53
C ASN A 63 1.24 -10.61 3.07
N ASP A 64 0.68 -9.75 2.21
CA ASP A 64 1.18 -9.63 0.83
C ASP A 64 2.63 -9.12 0.78
N VAL A 65 2.98 -8.19 1.66
CA VAL A 65 4.35 -7.68 1.77
C VAL A 65 5.29 -8.77 2.27
N ASP A 66 4.87 -9.53 3.29
CA ASP A 66 5.62 -10.67 3.80
C ASP A 66 5.88 -11.70 2.69
N LEU A 67 4.86 -12.03 1.89
CA LEU A 67 4.99 -12.94 0.75
C LEU A 67 5.96 -12.42 -0.32
N LEU A 68 6.06 -11.10 -0.54
CA LEU A 68 7.06 -10.54 -1.45
C LEU A 68 8.49 -10.74 -0.92
N PHE A 69 8.69 -10.58 0.38
CA PHE A 69 9.99 -10.88 1.00
C PHE A 69 10.31 -12.37 0.95
N GLU A 70 9.33 -13.24 1.20
CA GLU A 70 9.50 -14.70 1.08
C GLU A 70 9.91 -15.09 -0.35
N ASP A 71 9.20 -14.64 -1.38
CA ASP A 71 9.53 -14.93 -2.79
C ASP A 71 10.94 -14.47 -3.18
N HIS A 72 11.37 -13.30 -2.67
CA HIS A 72 12.73 -12.79 -2.92
C HIS A 72 13.80 -13.50 -2.08
N THR A 73 13.41 -14.18 -1.01
CA THR A 73 14.32 -14.92 -0.13
C THR A 73 14.28 -16.44 -0.29
N ASP A 74 13.42 -16.95 -1.16
CA ASP A 74 13.28 -18.39 -1.44
C ASP A 74 14.58 -19.04 -1.92
N ASN A 75 15.38 -18.31 -2.71
CA ASN A 75 16.64 -18.80 -3.27
C ASN A 75 17.88 -18.24 -2.57
N TYR A 76 17.75 -17.11 -1.87
CA TYR A 76 18.84 -16.42 -1.18
C TYR A 76 18.33 -15.91 0.17
N PRO A 77 19.04 -16.12 1.30
CA PRO A 77 18.50 -15.80 2.63
C PRO A 77 18.32 -14.30 2.90
N VAL A 78 18.66 -13.45 1.94
CA VAL A 78 18.58 -11.99 2.03
C VAL A 78 18.11 -11.42 0.69
N VAL A 79 17.47 -10.27 0.76
CA VAL A 79 17.05 -9.51 -0.42
C VAL A 79 18.23 -8.72 -0.97
N VAL A 80 18.63 -9.06 -2.19
CA VAL A 80 19.75 -8.44 -2.92
C VAL A 80 19.30 -7.44 -3.99
N ASP A 81 18.09 -7.64 -4.53
CA ASP A 81 17.45 -6.78 -5.51
C ASP A 81 16.25 -6.09 -4.86
N ALA A 82 16.07 -4.81 -5.13
CA ALA A 82 14.98 -4.03 -4.51
C ALA A 82 13.61 -4.57 -4.93
N ILE A 83 12.81 -4.95 -3.93
CA ILE A 83 11.40 -5.35 -4.11
C ILE A 83 10.60 -4.13 -4.55
N ASP A 84 9.81 -4.27 -5.61
CA ASP A 84 8.90 -3.22 -6.06
C ASP A 84 7.62 -3.17 -5.20
N PHE A 85 7.41 -2.06 -4.49
CA PHE A 85 6.22 -1.83 -3.67
C PHE A 85 5.18 -0.90 -4.33
N SER A 86 5.40 -0.50 -5.59
CA SER A 86 4.55 0.46 -6.31
C SER A 86 3.08 0.05 -6.36
N GLN A 87 2.79 -1.26 -6.37
CA GLN A 87 1.41 -1.74 -6.34
C GLN A 87 0.62 -1.25 -5.12
N PHE A 88 1.26 -1.19 -3.94
CA PHE A 88 0.59 -0.75 -2.71
C PHE A 88 0.33 0.76 -2.74
N THR A 89 1.30 1.54 -3.22
CA THR A 89 1.12 2.99 -3.37
C THR A 89 0.03 3.31 -4.38
N ASP A 90 -0.04 2.59 -5.51
CA ASP A 90 -1.09 2.78 -6.52
C ASP A 90 -2.49 2.47 -5.98
N ILE A 91 -2.63 1.36 -5.24
CA ILE A 91 -3.89 0.97 -4.59
C ILE A 91 -4.32 2.06 -3.60
N ALA A 92 -3.41 2.48 -2.71
CA ALA A 92 -3.70 3.50 -1.71
C ALA A 92 -4.06 4.86 -2.33
N GLU A 93 -3.36 5.27 -3.39
CA GLU A 93 -3.66 6.49 -4.13
C GLU A 93 -5.05 6.45 -4.78
N HIS A 94 -5.45 5.31 -5.34
CA HIS A 94 -6.79 5.17 -5.90
C HIS A 94 -7.88 5.32 -4.82
N TYR A 95 -7.66 4.78 -3.63
CA TYR A 95 -8.55 5.04 -2.50
C TYR A 95 -8.55 6.51 -2.10
N ARG A 96 -7.39 7.16 -1.96
CA ARG A 96 -7.28 8.59 -1.62
C ARG A 96 -8.00 9.48 -2.61
N LYS A 97 -7.81 9.26 -3.92
CA LYS A 97 -8.49 10.00 -5.02
C LYS A 97 -10.02 9.90 -4.95
N ARG A 98 -10.55 8.88 -4.27
CA ARG A 98 -11.98 8.64 -4.07
C ARG A 98 -12.47 9.03 -2.67
N GLY A 99 -11.64 9.70 -1.85
CA GLY A 99 -11.96 10.07 -0.47
C GLY A 99 -12.06 8.87 0.49
N ARG A 100 -11.54 7.71 0.09
CA ARG A 100 -11.59 6.45 0.86
C ARG A 100 -10.37 6.33 1.77
N TYR A 101 -10.23 7.28 2.69
CA TYR A 101 -9.03 7.42 3.50
C TYR A 101 -8.79 6.26 4.48
N ARG A 102 -9.85 5.63 5.02
CA ARG A 102 -9.73 4.42 5.86
C ARG A 102 -9.09 3.26 5.10
N GLN A 103 -9.54 3.04 3.85
CA GLN A 103 -9.01 2.00 2.98
C GLN A 103 -7.55 2.29 2.59
N ALA A 104 -7.23 3.55 2.27
CA ALA A 104 -5.85 3.94 1.99
C ALA A 104 -4.94 3.73 3.22
N ALA A 105 -5.41 4.09 4.42
CA ALA A 105 -4.69 3.87 5.67
C ALA A 105 -4.45 2.37 5.92
N ALA A 106 -5.39 1.49 5.58
CA ALA A 106 -5.19 0.05 5.70
C ALA A 106 -4.06 -0.47 4.81
N VAL A 107 -3.97 0.02 3.56
CA VAL A 107 -2.90 -0.33 2.61
C VAL A 107 -1.54 0.13 3.15
N TYR A 108 -1.42 1.40 3.53
CA TYR A 108 -0.15 1.93 4.04
C TYR A 108 0.24 1.29 5.37
N ARG A 109 -0.72 0.97 6.26
CA ARG A 109 -0.45 0.23 7.50
C ARG A 109 0.12 -1.15 7.22
N GLY A 110 -0.44 -1.87 6.24
CA GLY A 110 0.10 -3.16 5.80
C GLY A 110 1.52 -3.02 5.26
N LEU A 111 1.74 -2.02 4.39
CA LEU A 111 3.05 -1.73 3.80
C LEU A 111 4.13 -1.48 4.86
N ILE A 112 3.91 -0.53 5.76
CA ILE A 112 4.90 -0.16 6.77
C ILE A 112 5.09 -1.24 7.83
N ALA A 113 4.05 -2.02 8.16
CA ALA A 113 4.16 -3.15 9.08
C ALA A 113 5.02 -4.27 8.49
N GLY A 114 4.76 -4.66 7.24
CA GLY A 114 5.55 -5.69 6.56
C GLY A 114 6.99 -5.25 6.32
N LEU A 115 7.22 -3.98 5.95
CA LEU A 115 8.58 -3.43 5.86
C LEU A 115 9.31 -3.47 7.21
N ASP A 116 8.64 -3.09 8.30
CA ASP A 116 9.22 -3.10 9.64
C ASP A 116 9.57 -4.52 10.10
N ASP A 117 8.70 -5.49 9.84
CA ASP A 117 8.92 -6.89 10.22
C ASP A 117 10.05 -7.54 9.43
N ASN A 118 10.21 -7.19 8.15
CA ASN A 118 11.15 -7.85 7.24
C ASN A 118 12.44 -7.07 6.99
N ILE A 119 12.65 -5.90 7.59
CA ILE A 119 13.86 -5.08 7.35
C ILE A 119 15.17 -5.82 7.65
N HIS A 120 15.12 -6.82 8.53
CA HIS A 120 16.26 -7.66 8.87
C HIS A 120 16.71 -8.60 7.74
N LEU A 121 15.88 -8.80 6.71
CA LEU A 121 16.19 -9.58 5.50
C LEU A 121 16.87 -8.76 4.40
N VAL A 122 16.91 -7.44 4.55
CA VAL A 122 17.50 -6.52 3.56
C VAL A 122 19.01 -6.45 3.78
N ASP A 123 19.82 -6.83 2.78
CA ASP A 123 21.29 -6.74 2.84
C ASP A 123 21.84 -5.62 1.92
N ALA A 124 21.04 -5.20 0.93
CA ALA A 124 21.35 -4.13 0.00
C ALA A 124 20.20 -3.13 -0.15
N ALA A 125 20.45 -1.98 -0.78
CA ALA A 125 19.44 -0.97 -1.07
C ALA A 125 18.70 -0.39 0.16
N TYR A 126 19.33 -0.36 1.34
CA TYR A 126 18.75 0.20 2.57
C TYR A 126 18.12 1.59 2.37
N ASP A 127 18.74 2.46 1.57
CA ASP A 127 18.20 3.81 1.28
C ASP A 127 16.83 3.74 0.60
N TYR A 128 16.63 2.78 -0.32
CA TYR A 128 15.36 2.57 -0.99
C TYR A 128 14.27 2.11 0.00
N TYR A 129 14.55 1.10 0.83
CA TYR A 129 13.59 0.63 1.82
C TYR A 129 13.26 1.69 2.88
N ALA A 130 14.27 2.46 3.32
CA ALA A 130 14.08 3.56 4.26
C ALA A 130 13.22 4.69 3.66
N GLU A 131 13.37 4.96 2.36
CA GLU A 131 12.53 5.93 1.64
C GLU A 131 11.09 5.44 1.51
N VAL A 132 10.87 4.22 1.02
CA VAL A 132 9.53 3.62 0.90
C VAL A 132 8.83 3.57 2.26
N PHE A 133 9.53 3.17 3.31
CA PHE A 133 8.98 3.13 4.67
C PHE A 133 8.55 4.53 5.14
N ARG A 134 9.42 5.53 4.98
CA ARG A 134 9.14 6.91 5.40
C ARG A 134 7.94 7.49 4.64
N GLU A 135 7.92 7.35 3.32
CA GLU A 135 6.82 7.86 2.49
C GLU A 135 5.50 7.15 2.80
N GLY A 136 5.53 5.83 3.01
CA GLY A 136 4.38 5.05 3.43
C GLY A 136 3.84 5.48 4.79
N LEU A 137 4.71 5.74 5.76
CA LEU A 137 4.33 6.17 7.10
C LEU A 137 3.74 7.59 7.11
N ASP A 138 4.33 8.51 6.36
CA ASP A 138 3.80 9.87 6.20
C ASP A 138 2.42 9.83 5.53
N ALA A 139 2.27 9.03 4.46
CA ALA A 139 0.99 8.87 3.77
C ALA A 139 -0.08 8.18 4.63
N TYR A 140 0.31 7.25 5.52
CA TYR A 140 -0.58 6.65 6.51
C TYR A 140 -1.13 7.70 7.48
N VAL A 141 -0.26 8.54 8.05
CA VAL A 141 -0.64 9.66 8.94
C VAL A 141 -1.57 10.63 8.23
N ASP A 142 -1.26 11.01 6.99
CA ASP A 142 -2.10 11.87 6.16
C ASP A 142 -3.51 11.28 5.95
N CYS A 143 -3.61 9.97 5.72
CA CYS A 143 -4.90 9.31 5.55
C CYS A 143 -5.74 9.35 6.84
N ILE A 144 -5.13 9.11 8.00
CA ILE A 144 -5.82 9.20 9.30
C ILE A 144 -6.25 10.63 9.58
N ALA A 145 -5.39 11.60 9.30
CA ALA A 145 -5.74 13.00 9.45
C ALA A 145 -6.92 13.38 8.54
N ALA A 146 -6.93 12.94 7.29
CA ALA A 146 -8.01 13.26 6.34
C ALA A 146 -9.31 12.47 6.58
N ALA A 147 -9.25 11.35 7.31
CA ALA A 147 -10.41 10.54 7.61
C ALA A 147 -11.29 11.20 8.71
N ASP A 148 -12.60 11.17 8.49
CA ASP A 148 -13.61 11.50 9.52
C ASP A 148 -13.77 10.28 10.43
N LEU A 149 -12.91 10.17 11.44
CA LEU A 149 -12.84 9.05 12.39
C LEU A 149 -13.50 9.42 13.72
N ASP A 150 -14.17 8.46 14.33
CA ASP A 150 -14.54 8.60 15.74
C ASP A 150 -13.31 8.40 16.65
N PRO A 151 -13.38 8.80 17.94
CA PRO A 151 -12.25 8.70 18.85
C PRO A 151 -11.71 7.28 19.05
N HIS A 152 -12.58 6.26 18.97
CA HIS A 152 -12.18 4.87 19.16
C HIS A 152 -11.44 4.34 17.92
N GLU A 153 -11.96 4.61 16.73
CA GLU A 153 -11.25 4.30 15.47
C GLU A 153 -9.87 4.98 15.42
N ARG A 154 -9.78 6.24 15.87
CA ARG A 154 -8.51 6.95 15.94
C ARG A 154 -7.52 6.31 16.92
N GLU A 155 -7.99 5.93 18.11
CA GLU A 155 -7.18 5.26 19.14
C GLU A 155 -6.56 3.96 18.61
N GLU A 156 -7.25 3.20 17.75
CA GLU A 156 -6.69 1.99 17.13
C GLU A 156 -5.46 2.28 16.26
N TYR A 157 -5.49 3.37 15.48
CA TYR A 157 -4.36 3.79 14.66
C TYR A 157 -3.20 4.35 15.51
N GLU A 158 -3.51 5.11 16.55
CA GLU A 158 -2.51 5.64 17.48
C GLU A 158 -1.82 4.52 18.26
N THR A 159 -2.59 3.52 18.70
CA THR A 159 -2.08 2.32 19.39
C THR A 159 -1.10 1.57 18.51
N PHE A 160 -1.40 1.37 17.23
CA PHE A 160 -0.48 0.73 16.30
C PHE A 160 0.88 1.45 16.22
N LEU A 161 0.88 2.79 16.11
CA LEU A 161 2.11 3.57 16.07
C LEU A 161 2.87 3.51 17.40
N ALA A 162 2.16 3.54 18.52
CA ALA A 162 2.75 3.42 19.85
C ALA A 162 3.42 2.06 20.07
N GLU A 163 2.75 0.96 19.70
CA GLU A 163 3.31 -0.39 19.81
C GLU A 163 4.56 -0.56 18.93
N ARG A 164 4.52 -0.08 17.69
CA ARG A 164 5.66 -0.14 16.76
C ARG A 164 6.82 0.77 17.17
N ALA A 165 6.54 1.89 17.83
CA ALA A 165 7.55 2.76 18.42
C ALA A 165 8.35 2.08 19.56
N GLU A 166 7.78 1.08 20.22
CA GLU A 166 8.42 0.34 21.31
C GLU A 166 9.05 -0.98 20.85
N THR A 167 8.34 -1.71 19.99
CA THR A 167 8.65 -3.11 19.65
C THR A 167 9.11 -3.31 18.21
N GLY A 168 8.91 -2.32 17.34
CA GLY A 168 9.31 -2.39 15.93
C GLY A 168 10.82 -2.44 15.73
N ALA A 169 11.25 -2.58 14.48
CA ALA A 169 12.66 -2.68 14.16
C ALA A 169 13.41 -1.39 14.51
N GLY A 170 14.63 -1.54 15.04
CA GLY A 170 15.45 -0.43 15.54
C GLY A 170 15.54 0.79 14.61
N PRO A 171 15.76 0.63 13.29
CA PRO A 171 15.81 1.75 12.35
C PRO A 171 14.51 2.58 12.25
N HIS A 172 13.35 1.97 12.51
CA HIS A 172 12.04 2.57 12.27
C HIS A 172 11.36 3.12 13.52
N GLN A 173 11.73 2.66 14.72
CA GLN A 173 11.06 3.02 15.98
C GLN A 173 10.91 4.54 16.18
N GLU A 174 11.96 5.30 15.86
CA GLU A 174 11.93 6.76 15.99
C GLU A 174 10.98 7.43 14.98
N GLN A 175 10.85 6.86 13.78
CA GLN A 175 9.89 7.35 12.79
C GLN A 175 8.45 7.09 13.27
N PHE A 176 8.16 5.91 13.83
CA PHE A 176 6.86 5.64 14.45
C PHE A 176 6.52 6.60 15.60
N ARG A 177 7.48 6.91 16.49
CA ARG A 177 7.27 7.91 17.56
C ARG A 177 6.91 9.29 17.02
N ARG A 178 7.60 9.72 15.97
CA ARG A 178 7.33 11.01 15.30
C ARG A 178 5.95 11.03 14.66
N ALA A 179 5.59 9.97 13.94
CA ALA A 179 4.27 9.82 13.34
C ALA A 179 3.16 9.89 14.40
N LEU A 180 3.32 9.19 15.54
CA LEU A 180 2.39 9.27 16.65
C LEU A 180 2.28 10.71 17.20
N SER A 181 3.41 11.37 17.42
CA SER A 181 3.41 12.76 17.90
C SER A 181 2.68 13.72 16.94
N VAL A 182 2.79 13.51 15.63
CA VAL A 182 2.07 14.30 14.62
C VAL A 182 0.57 14.04 14.68
N LEU A 183 0.15 12.79 14.83
CA LEU A 183 -1.29 12.49 14.94
C LEU A 183 -1.92 13.09 16.19
N LEU A 184 -1.22 13.04 17.32
CA LEU A 184 -1.69 13.61 18.59
C LEU A 184 -1.82 15.14 18.50
N SER A 185 -0.87 15.84 17.87
CA SER A 185 -0.96 17.30 17.72
C SER A 185 -2.12 17.74 16.81
N VAL A 186 -2.41 16.97 15.75
CA VAL A 186 -3.56 17.23 14.87
C VAL A 186 -4.90 17.09 15.62
N ALA A 187 -4.97 16.20 16.63
CA ALA A 187 -6.17 16.05 17.46
C ALA A 187 -6.38 17.27 18.38
N ASP A 188 -5.30 17.74 19.01
CA ASP A 188 -5.33 18.91 19.90
C ASP A 188 -5.78 20.18 19.16
N ASP A 189 -5.33 20.39 17.92
CA ASP A 189 -5.74 21.54 17.11
C ASP A 189 -7.25 21.49 16.77
N ARG A 190 -7.81 20.30 16.53
CA ARG A 190 -9.25 20.12 16.25
C ARG A 190 -10.12 20.31 17.49
N ALA A 191 -9.63 19.95 18.68
CA ALA A 191 -10.36 20.14 19.92
C ALA A 191 -10.44 21.63 20.36
N ASN A 192 -9.52 22.46 19.87
CA ASN A 192 -9.41 23.89 20.21
C ASN A 192 -9.97 24.85 19.15
N SER A 193 -10.53 24.33 18.05
CA SER A 193 -11.12 25.09 16.92
C SER A 193 -12.64 25.21 17.04
#